data_AF-A0A522HG55-F1
#
_entry.id   AF-A0A522HG55-F1
#
_cell.length_a   1.000
_cell.length_b   1.000
_cell.length_c   1.000
_cell.angle_alpha   90.00
_cell.angle_beta   90.00
_cell.angle_gamma   90.00
#
_symmetry.space_group_name_H-M   'P 1'
#
loop_
_entity.id
_entity.type
_entity.pdbx_description
1 polymer ?
#
loop_
_entity_poly.entity_id
_entity_poly.type
_entity_poly.pdbx_seq_one_letter_code
_entity_poly.pdbx_strand_id
1 'polypeptide(L)'
;MPQSSAVINRRALPPKFPTHRHTPEFWEHLGRAIASFGFLEEILAKAIFAFTATTEYSENEVRAVFAKWSELLKRALSDTLCPLADVYGKVVRGYHEADFANVGDLVKDIKRAAEVRNVLCHGSWRGPNASGKSDIYFFNKRGEKFDTPVDIEWLLQLQAHVQDIICSVIDSVTVMGWQFPGGAGAGEEIWPNQTTSSR
;
A
#
# COMPACT_ATOMS: atom_id res chain seq x y z
N MET A 1 -39.60 -28.51 17.30
CA MET A 1 -40.67 -27.61 16.82
C MET A 1 -40.25 -27.03 15.48
N PRO A 2 -41.13 -26.95 14.46
CA PRO A 2 -40.78 -26.32 13.19
C PRO A 2 -40.51 -24.83 13.42
N GLN A 3 -39.34 -24.37 13.01
CA GLN A 3 -38.91 -22.98 13.15
C GLN A 3 -39.66 -22.13 12.11
N SER A 4 -40.37 -21.08 12.53
CA SER A 4 -41.03 -20.18 11.58
C SER A 4 -39.97 -19.37 10.83
N SER A 5 -40.12 -19.28 9.51
CA SER A 5 -39.30 -18.38 8.70
C SER A 5 -39.76 -16.93 8.90
N ALA A 6 -38.80 -16.00 8.98
CA ALA A 6 -39.04 -14.58 9.15
C ALA A 6 -38.09 -13.75 8.28
N VAL A 7 -38.56 -12.58 7.84
CA VAL A 7 -37.77 -11.60 7.06
C VAL A 7 -37.65 -10.31 7.87
N ILE A 8 -36.47 -9.68 7.86
CA ILE A 8 -36.24 -8.43 8.60
C ILE A 8 -37.08 -7.28 8.04
N ASN A 9 -37.53 -6.36 8.90
CA ASN A 9 -38.16 -5.12 8.47
C ASN A 9 -37.11 -4.09 8.03
N ARG A 10 -36.82 -4.04 6.73
CA ARG A 10 -35.82 -3.12 6.16
C ARG A 10 -36.14 -1.64 6.39
N ARG A 11 -37.42 -1.27 6.54
CA ARG A 11 -37.84 0.12 6.80
C ARG A 11 -37.56 0.57 8.23
N ALA A 12 -37.37 -0.38 9.14
CA ALA A 12 -37.01 -0.11 10.53
C ALA A 12 -35.49 -0.10 10.77
N LEU A 13 -34.67 -0.27 9.73
CA LEU A 13 -33.22 -0.18 9.86
C LEU A 13 -32.79 1.27 10.09
N PRO A 14 -31.76 1.51 10.91
CA PRO A 14 -31.20 2.84 11.07
C PRO A 14 -30.75 3.45 9.74
N PRO A 15 -30.86 4.78 9.57
CA PRO A 15 -30.21 5.47 8.46
C PRO A 15 -28.73 5.10 8.40
N LYS A 16 -28.20 4.84 7.20
CA LYS A 16 -26.82 4.37 6.96
C LYS A 16 -26.49 3.00 7.58
N PHE A 17 -27.47 2.10 7.77
CA PHE A 17 -27.15 0.70 8.06
C PHE A 17 -26.24 0.10 6.97
N PRO A 18 -25.15 -0.63 7.30
CA PRO A 18 -24.71 -1.04 8.64
C PRO A 18 -23.70 -0.08 9.32
N THR A 19 -23.26 0.99 8.67
CA THR A 19 -22.20 1.89 9.15
C THR A 19 -22.65 2.93 10.19
N HIS A 20 -23.95 3.03 10.45
CA HIS A 20 -24.55 3.89 11.49
C HIS A 20 -23.96 3.77 12.91
N ARG A 21 -23.17 2.73 13.20
CA ARG A 21 -22.58 2.46 14.52
C ARG A 21 -21.37 3.33 14.85
N HIS A 22 -20.85 4.06 13.87
CA HIS A 22 -19.72 4.96 14.02
C HIS A 22 -20.07 6.35 13.48
N THR A 23 -19.35 7.36 13.99
CA THR A 23 -19.48 8.73 13.50
C THR A 23 -18.98 8.84 12.05
N PRO A 24 -19.48 9.82 11.27
CA PRO A 24 -18.93 10.10 9.94
C PRO A 24 -17.41 10.36 9.97
N GLU A 25 -16.92 11.04 11.00
CA GLU A 25 -15.51 11.34 11.22
C GLU A 25 -14.64 10.07 11.32
N PHE A 26 -15.10 9.05 12.06
CA PHE A 26 -14.42 7.77 12.13
C PHE A 26 -14.27 7.13 10.74
N TRP A 27 -15.33 7.14 9.94
CA TRP A 27 -15.31 6.59 8.58
C TRP A 27 -14.42 7.38 7.63
N GLU A 28 -14.35 8.70 7.81
CA GLU A 28 -13.43 9.55 7.05
C GLU A 28 -11.97 9.16 7.33
N HIS A 29 -11.58 9.07 8.60
CA HIS A 29 -10.21 8.70 8.96
C HIS A 29 -9.88 7.25 8.56
N LEU A 30 -10.83 6.32 8.67
CA LEU A 30 -10.65 4.97 8.15
C LEU A 30 -10.39 4.99 6.64
N GLY A 31 -11.17 5.77 5.89
CA GLY A 31 -11.00 5.93 4.45
C GLY A 31 -9.65 6.52 4.07
N ARG A 32 -9.18 7.56 4.78
CA ARG A 32 -7.85 8.18 4.57
C ARG A 32 -6.71 7.21 4.86
N ALA A 33 -6.80 6.45 5.95
CA ALA A 33 -5.81 5.42 6.27
C ALA A 33 -5.77 4.34 5.18
N ILE A 34 -6.94 3.81 4.76
CA ILE A 34 -7.03 2.81 3.69
C ILE A 34 -6.48 3.35 2.37
N ALA A 35 -6.83 4.58 1.98
CA ALA A 35 -6.37 5.21 0.75
C ALA A 35 -4.85 5.37 0.70
N SER A 36 -4.20 5.60 1.85
CA SER A 36 -2.74 5.73 1.94
C SER A 36 -2.01 4.45 1.54
N PHE A 37 -2.59 3.27 1.80
CA PHE A 37 -2.02 2.00 1.34
C PHE A 37 -2.09 1.84 -0.18
N GLY A 38 -3.18 2.28 -0.82
CA GLY A 38 -3.29 2.25 -2.29
C GLY A 38 -2.27 3.18 -2.95
N PHE A 39 -2.01 4.34 -2.34
CA PHE A 39 -0.93 5.21 -2.78
C PHE A 39 0.45 4.56 -2.59
N LEU A 40 0.69 3.88 -1.46
CA LEU A 40 1.94 3.13 -1.27
C LEU A 40 2.14 2.04 -2.35
N GLU A 41 1.09 1.33 -2.78
CA GLU A 41 1.18 0.36 -3.89
C GLU A 41 1.64 1.04 -5.19
N GLU A 42 1.06 2.20 -5.53
CA GLU A 42 1.49 3.01 -6.69
C GLU A 42 2.96 3.45 -6.57
N ILE A 43 3.36 3.93 -5.40
CA ILE A 43 4.72 4.38 -5.12
C ILE A 43 5.73 3.23 -5.25
N LEU A 44 5.39 2.04 -4.77
CA LEU A 44 6.22 0.84 -4.96
C LEU A 44 6.35 0.47 -6.44
N ALA A 45 5.26 0.55 -7.21
CA ALA A 45 5.30 0.27 -8.64
C ALA A 45 6.22 1.26 -9.39
N LYS A 46 6.14 2.55 -9.05
CA LYS A 46 7.02 3.60 -9.58
C LYS A 46 8.47 3.40 -9.19
N ALA A 47 8.75 3.01 -7.94
CA ALA A 47 10.10 2.69 -7.50
C ALA A 47 10.66 1.47 -8.24
N ILE A 48 9.86 0.41 -8.42
CA ILE A 48 10.26 -0.77 -9.21
C ILE A 48 10.61 -0.36 -10.64
N PHE A 49 9.79 0.48 -11.26
CA PHE A 49 10.12 1.04 -12.57
C PHE A 49 11.45 1.80 -12.53
N ALA A 50 11.65 2.71 -11.58
CA ALA A 50 12.86 3.50 -11.46
C ALA A 50 14.11 2.62 -11.40
N PHE A 51 14.19 1.71 -10.41
CA PHE A 51 15.34 0.82 -10.25
C PHE A 51 15.60 -0.03 -11.50
N THR A 52 14.55 -0.55 -12.13
CA THR A 52 14.74 -1.45 -13.29
C THR A 52 15.04 -0.71 -14.58
N ALA A 53 14.60 0.55 -14.71
CA ALA A 53 14.91 1.40 -15.86
C ALA A 53 16.34 1.94 -15.82
N THR A 54 16.87 2.21 -14.62
CA THR A 54 18.21 2.81 -14.45
C THR A 54 19.29 1.79 -14.12
N THR A 55 18.96 0.50 -13.96
CA THR A 55 19.97 -0.54 -13.78
C THR A 55 20.77 -0.71 -15.07
N GLU A 56 22.09 -0.59 -14.98
CA GLU A 56 22.98 -0.94 -16.08
C GLU A 56 23.05 -2.45 -16.27
N TYR A 57 22.89 -2.91 -17.51
CA TYR A 57 22.97 -4.32 -17.89
C TYR A 57 24.08 -4.52 -18.91
N SER A 58 24.79 -5.65 -18.83
CA SER A 58 25.70 -6.03 -19.91
C SER A 58 24.93 -6.31 -21.21
N GLU A 59 25.59 -6.19 -22.37
CA GLU A 59 24.98 -6.47 -23.68
C GLU A 59 24.39 -7.89 -23.79
N ASN A 60 24.97 -8.84 -23.05
CA ASN A 60 24.52 -10.23 -23.02
C ASN A 60 23.25 -10.42 -22.17
N GLU A 61 23.03 -9.57 -21.17
CA GLU A 61 21.90 -9.67 -20.23
C GLU A 61 20.71 -8.82 -20.68
N VAL A 62 20.97 -7.65 -21.29
CA VAL A 62 19.95 -6.65 -21.60
C VAL A 62 18.79 -7.21 -22.43
N ARG A 63 19.06 -8.07 -23.41
CA ARG A 63 18.00 -8.69 -24.24
C ARG A 63 17.06 -9.57 -23.42
N ALA A 64 17.62 -10.37 -22.51
CA ALA A 64 16.85 -11.29 -21.67
C ALA A 64 16.04 -10.55 -20.60
N VAL A 65 16.61 -9.47 -20.04
CA VAL A 65 15.91 -8.61 -19.08
C VAL A 65 14.77 -7.85 -19.76
N PHE A 66 15.04 -7.20 -20.90
CA PHE A 66 14.06 -6.44 -21.65
C PHE A 66 12.84 -7.29 -22.06
N ALA A 67 13.07 -8.54 -22.50
CA ALA A 67 12.00 -9.47 -22.84
C ALA A 67 11.04 -9.76 -21.67
N LYS A 68 11.52 -9.69 -20.42
CA LYS A 68 10.73 -9.94 -19.20
C LYS A 68 10.21 -8.66 -18.54
N TRP A 69 10.74 -7.51 -18.92
CA TRP A 69 10.49 -6.24 -18.24
C TRP A 69 9.02 -5.82 -18.33
N SER A 70 8.39 -5.99 -19.50
CA SER A 70 6.95 -5.68 -19.66
C SER A 70 6.05 -6.47 -18.70
N GLU A 71 6.38 -7.74 -18.46
CA GLU A 71 5.63 -8.58 -17.52
C GLU A 71 5.88 -8.18 -16.07
N LEU A 72 7.12 -7.81 -15.73
CA LEU A 72 7.45 -7.25 -14.42
C LEU A 72 6.63 -5.98 -14.14
N LEU A 73 6.55 -5.06 -15.10
CA LEU A 73 5.79 -3.81 -14.93
C LEU A 73 4.29 -4.05 -14.84
N LYS A 74 3.72 -4.98 -15.63
CA LYS A 74 2.32 -5.38 -15.48
C LYS A 74 2.02 -5.90 -14.09
N ARG A 75 2.89 -6.77 -13.57
CA ARG A 75 2.76 -7.29 -12.21
C ARG A 75 2.91 -6.19 -11.16
N ALA A 76 3.84 -5.26 -11.35
CA ALA A 76 4.00 -4.11 -10.46
C ALA A 76 2.73 -3.23 -10.40
N LEU A 77 1.92 -3.19 -11.46
CA LEU A 77 0.65 -2.47 -11.50
C LEU A 77 -0.54 -3.24 -10.92
N SER A 78 -0.47 -4.58 -10.85
CA SER A 78 -1.60 -5.43 -10.45
C SER A 78 -1.45 -6.08 -9.08
N ASP A 79 -0.21 -6.33 -8.65
CA ASP A 79 0.09 -7.00 -7.40
C ASP A 79 -0.26 -6.07 -6.21
N THR A 80 -0.60 -6.67 -5.07
CA THR A 80 -0.89 -5.93 -3.83
C THR A 80 0.37 -5.76 -2.97
N LEU A 81 0.30 -4.98 -1.89
CA LEU A 81 1.47 -4.61 -1.06
C LEU A 81 2.48 -5.73 -0.75
N CYS A 82 2.04 -6.91 -0.32
CA CYS A 82 2.96 -7.98 0.11
C CYS A 82 3.83 -8.52 -1.05
N PRO A 83 3.26 -9.00 -2.17
CA PRO A 83 4.06 -9.39 -3.34
C PRO A 83 4.84 -8.19 -3.94
N LEU A 84 4.29 -6.98 -3.93
CA LEU A 84 5.02 -5.78 -4.37
C LEU A 84 6.26 -5.51 -3.53
N ALA A 85 6.18 -5.66 -2.20
CA ALA A 85 7.31 -5.50 -1.29
C ALA A 85 8.45 -6.48 -1.60
N ASP A 86 8.11 -7.72 -1.99
CA ASP A 86 9.10 -8.72 -2.39
C ASP A 86 9.79 -8.36 -3.70
N VAL A 87 9.02 -7.91 -4.70
CA VAL A 87 9.58 -7.45 -5.98
C VAL A 87 10.46 -6.21 -5.78
N TYR A 88 9.96 -5.21 -5.06
CA TYR A 88 10.70 -4.01 -4.68
C TYR A 88 12.02 -4.35 -3.98
N GLY A 89 11.96 -5.15 -2.92
CA GLY A 89 13.16 -5.56 -2.19
C GLY A 89 14.16 -6.35 -3.05
N LYS A 90 13.68 -7.08 -4.06
CA LYS A 90 14.56 -7.78 -5.00
C LYS A 90 15.25 -6.81 -5.95
N VAL A 91 14.53 -5.87 -6.55
CA VAL A 91 15.11 -4.94 -7.54
C VAL A 91 16.08 -3.95 -6.89
N VAL A 92 15.77 -3.45 -5.69
CA VAL A 92 16.67 -2.55 -4.95
C VAL A 92 17.98 -3.26 -4.59
N ARG A 93 17.92 -4.49 -4.06
CA ARG A 93 19.14 -5.26 -3.72
C ARG A 93 19.97 -5.68 -4.93
N GLY A 94 19.34 -5.78 -6.10
CA GLY A 94 20.01 -6.09 -7.36
C GLY A 94 20.62 -4.87 -8.04
N TYR A 95 20.37 -3.66 -7.54
CA TYR A 95 20.88 -2.42 -8.10
C TYR A 95 22.31 -2.20 -7.63
N HIS A 96 23.26 -2.18 -8.57
CA HIS A 96 24.69 -2.23 -8.29
C HIS A 96 25.22 -1.05 -7.46
N GLU A 97 24.60 0.11 -7.54
CA GLU A 97 25.01 1.31 -6.80
C GLU A 97 24.15 1.58 -5.56
N ALA A 98 23.24 0.66 -5.17
CA ALA A 98 22.28 0.94 -4.11
C ALA A 98 22.97 1.25 -2.78
N ASP A 99 23.07 2.55 -2.45
CA ASP A 99 23.51 3.06 -1.15
C ASP A 99 22.31 3.32 -0.21
N PHE A 100 21.20 2.64 -0.47
CA PHE A 100 20.04 2.69 0.42
C PHE A 100 20.20 1.64 1.53
N ALA A 101 20.81 2.07 2.64
CA ALA A 101 20.85 1.27 3.86
C ALA A 101 19.44 0.85 4.29
N ASN A 102 19.31 -0.37 4.82
CA ASN A 102 18.10 -0.88 5.48
C ASN A 102 16.89 -1.22 4.58
N VAL A 103 17.06 -1.46 3.28
CA VAL A 103 15.99 -2.01 2.41
C VAL A 103 15.32 -3.26 3.02
N GLY A 104 16.09 -4.08 3.73
CA GLY A 104 15.58 -5.27 4.41
C GLY A 104 14.52 -4.96 5.47
N ASP A 105 14.68 -3.88 6.23
CA ASP A 105 13.72 -3.49 7.26
C ASP A 105 12.53 -2.75 6.65
N LEU A 106 12.75 -1.88 5.66
CA LEU A 106 11.67 -1.25 4.90
C LEU A 106 10.72 -2.30 4.28
N VAL A 107 11.25 -3.37 3.69
CA VAL A 107 10.44 -4.47 3.15
C VAL A 107 9.64 -5.18 4.24
N LYS A 108 10.21 -5.38 5.44
CA LYS A 108 9.47 -5.97 6.57
C LYS A 108 8.35 -5.04 7.02
N ASP A 109 8.58 -3.73 7.07
CA ASP A 109 7.59 -2.76 7.50
C ASP A 109 6.44 -2.64 6.50
N ILE A 110 6.72 -2.64 5.18
CA ILE A 110 5.67 -2.72 4.15
C ILE A 110 4.81 -3.99 4.33
N LYS A 111 5.44 -5.14 4.62
CA LYS A 111 4.70 -6.40 4.83
C LYS A 111 3.83 -6.36 6.08
N ARG A 112 4.32 -5.78 7.19
CA ARG A 112 3.51 -5.55 8.40
C ARG A 112 2.34 -4.61 8.12
N ALA A 113 2.60 -3.53 7.39
CA ALA A 113 1.59 -2.58 6.96
C ALA A 113 0.50 -3.27 6.10
N ALA A 114 0.88 -4.20 5.22
CA ALA A 114 -0.06 -5.00 4.42
C ALA A 114 -0.98 -5.90 5.28
N GLU A 115 -0.47 -6.46 6.39
CA GLU A 115 -1.30 -7.22 7.34
C GLU A 115 -2.38 -6.33 7.97
N VAL A 116 -2.00 -5.12 8.39
CA VAL A 116 -2.94 -4.14 8.96
C VAL A 116 -3.98 -3.69 7.92
N ARG A 117 -3.55 -3.40 6.68
CA ARG A 117 -4.46 -3.06 5.58
C ARG A 117 -5.55 -4.13 5.39
N ASN A 118 -5.19 -5.41 5.48
CA ASN A 118 -6.16 -6.50 5.34
C ASN A 118 -7.20 -6.50 6.45
N VAL A 119 -6.79 -6.20 7.69
CA VAL A 119 -7.70 -6.04 8.83
C VAL A 119 -8.69 -4.90 8.56
N LEU A 120 -8.20 -3.73 8.13
CA LEU A 120 -9.05 -2.56 7.92
C LEU A 120 -10.03 -2.71 6.76
N CYS A 121 -9.59 -3.32 5.66
CA CYS A 121 -10.39 -3.47 4.44
C CYS A 121 -11.42 -4.61 4.52
N HIS A 122 -11.13 -5.67 5.27
CA HIS A 122 -11.97 -6.88 5.29
C HIS A 122 -12.62 -7.17 6.65
N GLY A 123 -12.22 -6.47 7.70
CA GLY A 123 -12.76 -6.64 9.04
C GLY A 123 -14.20 -6.14 9.20
N SER A 124 -14.98 -6.84 10.02
CA SER A 124 -16.31 -6.38 10.40
C SER A 124 -16.23 -5.48 11.63
N TRP A 125 -16.46 -4.19 11.43
CA TRP A 125 -16.42 -3.15 12.46
C TRP A 125 -17.57 -3.29 13.46
N ARG A 126 -17.22 -3.45 14.74
CA ARG A 126 -18.18 -3.42 15.86
C ARG A 126 -18.47 -1.97 16.25
N GLY A 127 -19.50 -1.74 17.05
CA GLY A 127 -19.69 -0.41 17.64
C GLY A 127 -18.55 -0.09 18.63
N PRO A 128 -18.31 1.19 18.94
CA PRO A 128 -17.30 1.57 19.91
C PRO A 128 -17.64 0.99 21.31
N ASN A 129 -16.60 0.60 22.04
CA ASN A 129 -16.68 0.15 23.43
C ASN A 129 -16.78 1.35 24.39
N ALA A 130 -16.76 1.08 25.71
CA ALA A 130 -16.87 2.12 26.74
C ALA A 130 -15.78 3.19 26.68
N SER A 131 -14.63 2.89 26.07
CA SER A 131 -13.51 3.80 25.86
C SER A 131 -13.53 4.49 24.50
N GLY A 132 -14.61 4.36 23.72
CA GLY A 132 -14.74 4.95 22.39
C GLY A 132 -14.01 4.19 21.28
N LYS A 133 -13.40 3.04 21.56
CA LYS A 133 -12.62 2.27 20.57
C LYS A 133 -13.44 1.15 19.94
N SER A 134 -13.25 0.91 18.65
CA SER A 134 -13.90 -0.16 17.91
C SER A 134 -13.09 -1.45 17.93
N ASP A 135 -13.75 -2.55 18.26
CA ASP A 135 -13.21 -3.87 17.94
C ASP A 135 -13.44 -4.18 16.46
N ILE A 136 -12.50 -4.90 15.86
CA ILE A 136 -12.61 -5.39 14.48
C ILE A 136 -12.76 -6.90 14.53
N TYR A 137 -13.87 -7.41 14.04
CA TYR A 137 -14.05 -8.85 13.88
C TYR A 137 -13.36 -9.30 12.58
N PHE A 138 -12.11 -9.71 12.73
CA PHE A 138 -11.25 -10.20 11.65
C PHE A 138 -10.36 -11.34 12.16
N PHE A 139 -10.17 -12.36 11.33
CA PHE A 139 -9.23 -13.45 11.56
C PHE A 139 -8.33 -13.58 10.35
N ASN A 140 -7.03 -13.73 10.56
CA ASN A 140 -6.12 -13.99 9.47
C ASN A 140 -6.19 -15.46 9.00
N LYS A 141 -5.43 -15.80 7.96
CA LYS A 141 -5.39 -17.16 7.39
C LYS A 141 -4.88 -18.23 8.35
N ARG A 142 -4.24 -17.84 9.46
CA ARG A 142 -3.79 -18.73 10.54
C ARG A 142 -4.84 -18.92 11.64
N GLY A 143 -5.99 -18.24 11.55
CA GLY A 143 -7.03 -18.27 12.56
C GLY A 143 -6.76 -17.36 13.77
N GLU A 144 -5.77 -16.46 13.68
CA GLU A 144 -5.48 -15.49 14.73
C GLU A 144 -6.45 -14.30 14.61
N LYS A 145 -7.06 -13.92 15.73
CA LYS A 145 -7.98 -12.78 15.81
C LYS A 145 -7.17 -11.48 15.90
N PHE A 146 -7.62 -10.44 15.20
CA PHE A 146 -7.14 -9.09 15.48
C PHE A 146 -7.77 -8.56 16.78
N ASP A 147 -6.93 -8.24 17.76
CA ASP A 147 -7.33 -7.92 19.14
C ASP A 147 -7.00 -6.49 19.57
N THR A 148 -6.48 -5.67 18.66
CA THR A 148 -6.19 -4.25 18.92
C THR A 148 -7.45 -3.40 18.74
N PRO A 149 -7.94 -2.71 19.78
CA PRO A 149 -9.06 -1.77 19.63
C PRO A 149 -8.63 -0.52 18.88
N VAL A 150 -9.45 -0.05 17.94
CA VAL A 150 -9.13 1.04 17.02
C VAL A 150 -10.03 2.26 17.24
N ASP A 151 -9.42 3.43 17.42
CA ASP A 151 -10.08 4.73 17.46
C ASP A 151 -9.52 5.65 16.35
N ILE A 152 -9.98 6.91 16.31
CA ILE A 152 -9.50 7.90 15.33
C ILE A 152 -8.01 8.19 15.51
N GLU A 153 -7.51 8.27 16.74
CA GLU A 153 -6.10 8.53 17.01
C GLU A 153 -5.21 7.41 16.45
N TRP A 154 -5.61 6.16 16.65
CA TRP A 154 -4.93 5.01 16.08
C TRP A 154 -4.92 5.04 14.55
N LEU A 155 -6.03 5.44 13.91
CA LEU A 155 -6.11 5.58 12.45
C LEU A 155 -5.19 6.69 11.93
N LEU A 156 -5.07 7.81 12.66
CA LEU A 156 -4.15 8.91 12.33
C LEU A 156 -2.68 8.46 12.47
N GLN A 157 -2.34 7.74 13.54
CA GLN A 157 -1.00 7.18 13.74
C GLN A 157 -0.64 6.19 12.63
N LEU A 158 -1.58 5.32 12.24
CA LEU A 158 -1.37 4.41 11.12
C LEU A 158 -1.17 5.16 9.81
N GLN A 159 -1.98 6.19 9.53
CA GLN A 159 -1.82 7.00 8.33
C GLN A 159 -0.44 7.66 8.26
N ALA A 160 0.02 8.25 9.37
CA ALA A 160 1.36 8.85 9.47
C ALA A 160 2.45 7.79 9.25
N HIS A 161 2.32 6.60 9.84
CA HIS A 161 3.28 5.53 9.63
C HIS A 161 3.35 5.07 8.17
N VAL A 162 2.21 4.93 7.49
CA VAL A 162 2.18 4.58 6.06
C VAL A 162 2.81 5.69 5.23
N GLN A 163 2.59 6.96 5.58
CA GLN A 163 3.27 8.10 4.96
C GLN A 163 4.79 8.01 5.10
N ASP A 164 5.32 7.66 6.28
CA ASP A 164 6.76 7.51 6.48
C ASP A 164 7.34 6.38 5.59
N ILE A 165 6.61 5.28 5.43
CA ILE A 165 6.99 4.20 4.50
C ILE A 165 7.01 4.72 3.06
N ILE A 166 5.98 5.47 2.64
CA ILE A 166 5.91 6.08 1.31
C ILE A 166 7.14 6.97 1.07
N CYS A 167 7.44 7.88 2.01
CA CYS A 167 8.61 8.76 1.91
C CYS A 167 9.90 7.94 1.82
N SER A 168 10.05 6.89 2.63
CA SER A 168 11.23 6.01 2.59
C SER A 168 11.40 5.29 1.24
N VAL A 169 10.31 4.91 0.57
CA VAL A 169 10.36 4.31 -0.79
C VAL A 169 10.73 5.36 -1.84
N ILE A 170 10.28 6.61 -1.68
CA ILE A 170 10.68 7.71 -2.57
C ILE A 170 12.15 8.05 -2.36
N ASP A 171 12.59 8.12 -1.10
CA ASP A 171 13.96 8.41 -0.70
C ASP A 171 14.91 7.37 -1.28
N SER A 172 14.54 6.08 -1.30
CA SER A 172 15.41 5.02 -1.86
C SER A 172 15.76 5.23 -3.33
N VAL A 173 14.91 5.91 -4.10
CA VAL A 173 15.19 6.29 -5.49
C VAL A 173 15.95 7.62 -5.55
N THR A 174 15.54 8.60 -4.74
CA THR A 174 16.11 9.96 -4.86
C THR A 174 17.51 10.10 -4.27
N VAL A 175 17.89 9.31 -3.26
CA VAL A 175 19.27 9.26 -2.75
C VAL A 175 20.27 8.76 -3.80
N MET A 176 19.77 8.04 -4.80
CA MET A 176 20.57 7.58 -5.95
C MET A 176 20.81 8.68 -7.00
N GLY A 177 20.28 9.89 -6.79
CA GLY A 177 20.40 11.01 -7.72
C GLY A 177 19.31 11.05 -8.80
N TRP A 178 18.32 10.14 -8.76
CA TRP A 178 17.22 10.11 -9.73
C TRP A 178 16.01 10.92 -9.26
N GLN A 179 15.32 11.57 -10.18
CA GLN A 179 13.98 12.10 -9.90
C GLN A 179 12.99 10.95 -9.74
N PHE A 180 12.18 11.00 -8.69
CA PHE A 180 11.12 10.02 -8.51
C PHE A 180 10.06 10.15 -9.62
N PRO A 181 9.62 9.04 -10.25
CA PRO A 181 8.66 9.09 -11.36
C PRO A 181 7.36 9.83 -11.02
N GLY A 182 7.06 10.87 -11.81
CA GLY A 182 5.86 11.70 -11.65
C GLY A 182 6.01 12.91 -10.73
N GLY A 183 7.23 13.26 -10.31
CA GLY A 183 7.55 14.51 -9.61
C GLY A 183 8.52 15.39 -10.38
N ALA A 184 8.56 16.69 -10.04
CA ALA A 184 9.58 17.65 -10.48
C ALA A 184 10.62 17.87 -9.35
N GLY A 185 11.14 16.76 -8.83
CA GLY A 185 12.10 16.77 -7.71
C GLY A 185 13.52 17.09 -8.16
N ALA A 186 14.45 17.19 -7.22
CA ALA A 186 15.87 17.22 -7.53
C ALA A 186 16.33 15.85 -8.10
N GLY A 187 17.34 15.85 -8.96
CA GLY A 187 17.91 14.65 -9.58
C GLY A 187 17.81 14.62 -11.10
N GLU A 188 18.29 13.55 -11.72
CA GLU A 188 18.20 13.30 -13.16
C GLU A 188 16.86 12.63 -13.54
N GLU A 189 16.27 13.04 -14.67
CA GLU A 189 15.04 12.44 -15.17
C GLU A 189 15.31 11.01 -15.68
N ILE A 190 14.60 10.03 -15.11
CA ILE A 190 14.68 8.62 -15.54
C ILE A 190 14.12 8.44 -16.96
N TRP A 191 13.09 9.19 -17.30
CA TRP A 191 12.49 9.18 -18.62
C TRP A 191 12.15 10.61 -19.03
N PRO A 192 12.90 11.22 -19.96
CA PRO A 192 12.64 12.59 -20.35
C PRO A 192 11.25 12.68 -20.99
N ASN A 193 10.45 13.64 -20.52
CA ASN A 193 9.19 13.96 -21.20
C ASN A 193 9.54 14.38 -22.63
N GLN A 194 9.06 13.62 -23.62
CA GLN A 194 9.10 14.04 -25.02
C GLN A 194 8.16 15.24 -25.19
N THR A 195 8.59 16.41 -24.75
CA THR A 195 7.88 17.65 -24.96
C THR A 195 8.50 18.36 -26.15
N THR A 196 7.75 18.34 -27.26
CA THR A 196 7.90 19.10 -28.50
C THR A 196 9.03 18.71 -29.46
N SER A 197 8.73 17.77 -30.36
CA SER A 197 9.04 18.00 -31.77
C SER A 197 7.72 18.26 -32.48
N SER A 198 7.30 19.52 -32.49
CA SER A 198 6.32 20.01 -33.46
C SER A 198 6.93 19.82 -34.85
N ARG A 199 6.39 18.89 -35.62
CA ARG A 199 6.47 18.87 -37.08
C ARG A 199 5.08 19.06 -37.64
#